data_AF-A0A178E719-F1
#
_entry.id   AF-A0A178E719-F1
#
_cell.length_a   1.000
_cell.length_b   1.000
_cell.length_c   1.000
_cell.angle_alpha   90.00
_cell.angle_beta   90.00
_cell.angle_gamma   90.00
#
_symmetry.space_group_name_H-M   'P 1'
#
loop_
_entity.id
_entity.type
_entity.pdbx_description
1 polymer ?
#
loop_
_entity_poly.entity_id
_entity_poly.type
_entity_poly.pdbx_seq_one_letter_code
_entity_poly.pdbx_strand_id
1 'polypeptide(L)'
;MTVFDELTETDGDNEVKAWLSKVIDAKQEIVAFVASQRQGKAAGEFDHYLKGSFNLSLVVRFSDRGPKAVIRFPKPGHTATAFRDEKVRNKVQFLNFLSEKTTIPIPRVVS
;
A
#
# COMPACT_ATOMS: atom_id res chain seq x y z
N MET A 1 -12.48 -11.65 -26.27
CA MET A 1 -11.14 -11.29 -25.77
C MET A 1 -10.25 -11.18 -26.99
N THR A 2 -9.63 -10.02 -27.21
CA THR A 2 -8.76 -9.82 -28.38
C THR A 2 -7.32 -10.18 -28.05
N VAL A 3 -6.52 -10.53 -29.06
CA VAL A 3 -5.08 -10.84 -28.89
C VAL A 3 -4.32 -9.68 -28.22
N PHE A 4 -4.75 -8.44 -28.44
CA PHE A 4 -4.16 -7.26 -27.79
C PHE A 4 -4.48 -7.22 -26.30
N ASP A 5 -5.70 -7.59 -25.88
CA ASP A 5 -6.07 -7.66 -24.45
C ASP A 5 -5.17 -8.68 -23.72
N GLU A 6 -4.97 -9.86 -24.31
CA GLU A 6 -4.15 -10.95 -23.74
C GLU A 6 -2.66 -10.57 -23.61
N LEU A 7 -2.13 -9.83 -24.59
CA LEU A 7 -0.76 -9.29 -24.52
C LEU A 7 -0.62 -8.24 -23.41
N THR A 8 -1.56 -7.30 -23.29
CA THR A 8 -1.55 -6.31 -22.18
C THR A 8 -1.71 -6.95 -20.81
N GLU A 9 -2.50 -8.01 -20.68
CA GLU A 9 -2.64 -8.78 -19.43
C GLU A 9 -1.32 -9.49 -19.08
N THR A 10 -0.66 -10.11 -20.06
CA THR A 10 0.60 -10.83 -19.87
C THR A 10 1.75 -9.88 -19.50
N ASP A 11 1.85 -8.73 -20.17
CA ASP A 11 2.86 -7.71 -19.88
C ASP A 11 2.64 -7.09 -18.49
N GLY A 12 1.38 -6.81 -18.14
CA GLY A 12 0.99 -6.36 -16.80
C GLY A 12 1.37 -7.38 -15.72
N ASP A 13 1.15 -8.67 -15.96
CA ASP A 13 1.50 -9.73 -15.03
C ASP A 13 3.01 -9.86 -14.82
N ASN A 14 3.81 -9.71 -15.88
CA ASN A 14 5.27 -9.74 -15.78
C ASN A 14 5.81 -8.52 -15.02
N GLU A 15 5.26 -7.33 -15.28
CA GLU A 15 5.62 -6.10 -14.57
C GLU A 15 5.27 -6.23 -13.07
N VAL A 16 4.09 -6.78 -12.75
CA VAL A 16 3.67 -7.03 -11.37
C VAL A 16 4.57 -8.04 -10.68
N LYS A 17 4.97 -9.13 -11.34
CA LYS A 17 5.90 -10.13 -10.77
C LYS A 17 7.27 -9.52 -10.46
N ALA A 18 7.85 -8.78 -11.40
CA ALA A 18 9.15 -8.13 -11.21
C ALA A 18 9.09 -7.09 -10.08
N TRP A 19 8.02 -6.30 -10.04
CA TRP A 19 7.76 -5.36 -8.96
C TRP A 19 7.55 -6.05 -7.61
N LEU A 20 6.83 -7.17 -7.57
CA LEU A 20 6.60 -7.94 -6.35
C LEU A 20 7.92 -8.45 -5.76
N SER A 21 8.83 -8.95 -6.61
CA SER A 21 10.18 -9.36 -6.17
C SER A 21 10.88 -8.19 -5.47
N LYS A 22 10.93 -7.03 -6.10
CA LYS A 22 11.56 -5.83 -5.52
C LYS A 22 10.95 -5.43 -4.18
N VAL A 23 9.61 -5.51 -4.04
CA VAL A 23 8.94 -5.18 -2.77
C VAL A 23 9.28 -6.20 -1.68
N ILE A 24 9.38 -7.48 -2.02
CA ILE A 24 9.76 -8.54 -1.08
C ILE A 24 11.23 -8.37 -0.65
N ASP A 25 12.11 -8.05 -1.59
CA ASP A 25 13.54 -7.82 -1.32
C ASP A 25 13.74 -6.58 -0.45
N ALA A 26 12.99 -5.50 -0.72
CA ALA A 26 13.01 -4.26 0.05
C ALA A 26 12.20 -4.32 1.37
N LYS A 27 11.67 -5.48 1.78
CA LYS A 27 10.75 -5.60 2.92
C LYS A 27 11.30 -4.97 4.20
N GLN A 28 12.58 -5.17 4.52
CA GLN A 28 13.18 -4.62 5.74
C GLN A 28 13.34 -3.10 5.66
N GLU A 29 13.71 -2.57 4.49
CA GLU A 29 13.79 -1.13 4.24
C GLU A 29 12.41 -0.47 4.36
N ILE A 30 11.36 -1.12 3.85
CA ILE A 30 9.98 -0.67 3.97
C ILE A 30 9.54 -0.64 5.44
N VAL A 31 9.88 -1.68 6.23
CA VAL A 31 9.58 -1.71 7.67
C VAL A 31 10.31 -0.59 8.39
N ALA A 32 11.59 -0.37 8.10
CA ALA A 32 12.37 0.72 8.68
C ALA A 32 11.79 2.10 8.32
N PHE A 33 11.38 2.28 7.06
CA PHE A 33 10.69 3.48 6.61
C PHE A 33 9.41 3.70 7.41
N VAL A 34 8.52 2.70 7.50
CA VAL A 34 7.26 2.82 8.26
C VAL A 34 7.52 3.13 9.74
N ALA A 35 8.54 2.51 10.36
CA ALA A 35 8.92 2.80 11.74
C ALA A 35 9.41 4.24 11.94
N SER A 36 10.12 4.79 10.96
CA SER A 36 10.60 6.18 11.00
C SER A 36 9.49 7.23 10.95
N GLN A 37 8.34 6.89 10.35
CA GLN A 37 7.17 7.77 10.27
C GLN A 37 6.38 7.85 11.59
N ARG A 38 6.66 6.96 12.55
CA ARG A 38 5.91 6.91 13.81
C ARG A 38 6.56 7.76 14.90
N GLN A 39 5.76 8.58 15.58
CA GLN A 39 6.19 9.31 16.77
C GLN A 39 6.68 8.33 17.86
N GLY A 40 7.83 8.63 18.45
CA GLY A 40 8.50 7.75 19.42
C GLY A 40 9.46 6.72 18.82
N LYS A 41 9.50 6.58 17.47
CA LYS A 41 10.47 5.74 16.73
C LYS A 41 10.60 4.31 17.28
N ALA A 42 9.49 3.72 17.75
CA ALA A 42 9.47 2.34 18.19
C ALA A 42 9.92 1.40 17.06
N ALA A 43 10.68 0.36 17.39
CA ALA A 43 11.15 -0.62 16.42
C ALA A 43 9.95 -1.30 15.75
N GLY A 44 9.94 -1.27 14.42
CA GLY A 44 8.94 -1.93 13.59
C GLY A 44 9.37 -3.34 13.23
N GLU A 45 8.40 -4.24 13.11
CA GLU A 45 8.59 -5.60 12.60
C GLU A 45 7.51 -5.90 11.57
N PHE A 46 7.90 -6.59 10.50
CA PHE A 46 6.95 -7.11 9.53
C PHE A 46 5.99 -8.11 10.22
N ASP A 47 4.70 -7.93 10.00
CA ASP A 47 3.66 -8.82 10.51
C ASP A 47 3.19 -9.77 9.40
N HIS A 48 2.48 -9.26 8.39
CA HIS A 48 2.01 -10.03 7.25
C HIS A 48 1.69 -9.14 6.05
N TYR A 49 1.46 -9.77 4.89
CA TYR A 49 0.99 -9.09 3.68
C TYR A 49 -0.53 -9.04 3.62
N LEU A 50 -1.06 -7.97 3.02
CA LEU A 50 -2.45 -7.89 2.56
C LEU A 50 -2.47 -7.74 1.04
N LYS A 51 -3.03 -8.72 0.35
CA LYS A 51 -3.16 -8.73 -1.12
C LYS A 51 -4.56 -8.28 -1.51
N GLY A 52 -4.66 -7.14 -2.18
CA GLY A 52 -5.88 -6.71 -2.86
C GLY A 52 -5.79 -6.97 -4.37
N SER A 53 -6.89 -6.74 -5.08
CA SER A 53 -6.94 -6.90 -6.54
C SER A 53 -5.92 -5.97 -7.23
N PHE A 54 -5.83 -4.71 -6.79
CA PHE A 54 -4.99 -3.68 -7.42
C PHE A 54 -3.82 -3.19 -6.55
N ASN A 55 -3.58 -3.84 -5.41
CA ASN A 55 -2.65 -3.33 -4.40
C ASN A 55 -2.03 -4.45 -3.60
N LEU A 56 -0.82 -4.18 -3.10
CA LEU A 56 -0.17 -4.97 -2.07
C LEU A 56 0.07 -4.05 -0.87
N SER A 57 -0.15 -4.57 0.33
CA SER A 57 0.15 -3.83 1.54
C SER A 57 1.01 -4.68 2.48
N LEU A 58 1.88 -4.01 3.23
CA LEU A 58 2.65 -4.60 4.32
C LEU A 58 2.08 -4.08 5.64
N VAL A 59 1.80 -5.01 6.56
CA VAL A 59 1.42 -4.67 7.93
C VAL A 59 2.67 -4.67 8.79
N VAL A 60 2.86 -3.60 9.54
CA VAL A 60 4.00 -3.41 10.46
C VAL A 60 3.46 -3.33 11.87
N ARG A 61 3.97 -4.20 12.75
CA ARG A 61 3.72 -4.16 14.19
C ARG A 61 4.91 -3.49 14.89
N PHE A 62 4.68 -2.96 16.09
CA PHE A 62 5.70 -2.23 16.83
C PHE A 62 5.96 -2.86 18.20
N SER A 63 7.20 -2.71 18.70
CA SER A 63 7.64 -3.29 19.97
C SER A 63 6.92 -2.73 21.20
N ASP A 64 6.43 -1.50 21.12
CA ASP A 64 5.71 -0.80 22.19
C ASP A 64 4.23 -1.22 22.32
N ARG A 65 3.80 -2.25 21.58
CA ARG A 65 2.41 -2.74 21.53
C ARG A 65 1.38 -1.68 21.09
N GLY A 66 1.83 -0.61 20.45
CA GLY A 66 0.94 0.39 19.87
C GLY A 66 0.19 -0.10 18.63
N PRO A 67 -0.67 0.75 18.04
CA PRO A 67 -1.42 0.41 16.84
C PRO A 67 -0.50 -0.01 15.68
N LYS A 68 -0.89 -1.06 14.97
CA LYS A 68 -0.20 -1.51 13.76
C LYS A 68 -0.33 -0.46 12.65
N ALA A 69 0.69 -0.34 11.81
CA ALA A 69 0.67 0.49 10.61
C ALA A 69 0.50 -0.37 9.36
N VAL A 70 -0.10 0.20 8.32
CA VAL A 70 -0.25 -0.45 7.01
C VAL A 70 0.28 0.50 5.95
N ILE A 71 1.30 0.07 5.22
CA ILE A 71 1.77 0.76 4.01
C ILE A 71 1.21 0.04 2.79
N ARG A 72 0.63 0.80 1.85
CA ARG A 72 -0.11 0.26 0.70
C ARG A 72 0.48 0.79 -0.59
N PHE A 73 0.80 -0.12 -1.50
CA PHE A 73 1.33 0.20 -2.81
C PHE A 73 0.33 -0.20 -3.92
N PRO A 74 0.07 0.68 -4.90
CA PRO A 74 -0.66 0.31 -6.11
C PRO A 74 0.20 -0.63 -6.98
N LYS A 75 -0.40 -1.70 -7.49
CA LYS A 75 0.27 -2.61 -8.44
C LYS A 75 0.53 -1.88 -9.77
N PRO A 76 1.73 -2.02 -10.36
CA PRO A 76 2.00 -1.53 -11.73
C PRO A 76 1.19 -2.31 -12.77
N GLY A 77 1.12 -1.84 -14.01
CA GLY A 77 0.32 -2.42 -15.09
C GLY A 77 -1.21 -2.31 -14.97
N HIS A 78 -1.78 -2.36 -13.76
CA HIS A 78 -3.25 -2.39 -13.55
C HIS A 78 -3.85 -1.08 -13.04
N THR A 79 -3.08 -0.01 -13.00
CA THR A 79 -3.57 1.35 -12.74
C THR A 79 -2.85 2.26 -13.70
N ALA A 80 -3.60 2.92 -14.59
CA ALA A 80 -3.04 3.90 -15.51
C ALA A 80 -2.13 4.86 -14.72
N THR A 81 -0.82 4.79 -15.01
CA THR A 81 0.25 5.40 -14.20
C THR A 81 0.02 6.88 -13.98
N ALA A 82 -0.58 7.56 -14.97
CA ALA A 82 -0.96 8.97 -14.92
C ALA A 82 -1.95 9.34 -13.79
N PHE A 83 -2.75 8.39 -13.30
CA PHE A 83 -3.79 8.65 -12.29
C PHE A 83 -3.45 8.09 -10.91
N ARG A 84 -2.22 7.59 -10.69
CA ARG A 84 -1.84 7.01 -9.39
C ARG A 84 -1.91 8.03 -8.26
N ASP A 85 -1.29 9.19 -8.47
CA ASP A 85 -1.23 10.24 -7.45
C ASP A 85 -2.61 10.83 -7.17
N GLU A 86 -3.42 11.01 -8.22
CA GLU A 86 -4.80 11.45 -8.09
C GLU A 86 -5.63 10.44 -7.29
N LYS A 87 -5.53 9.14 -7.59
CA LYS A 87 -6.24 8.09 -6.84
C LYS A 87 -5.85 8.05 -5.36
N VAL A 88 -4.56 8.22 -5.06
CA VAL A 88 -4.08 8.26 -3.67
C VAL A 88 -4.64 9.50 -2.97
N ARG A 89 -4.56 10.68 -3.60
CA ARG A 89 -5.09 11.94 -3.07
C ARG A 89 -6.59 11.87 -2.80
N ASN A 90 -7.36 11.38 -3.76
CA ASN A 90 -8.81 11.22 -3.64
C ASN A 90 -9.16 10.29 -2.48
N LYS A 91 -8.40 9.20 -2.29
CA LYS A 91 -8.61 8.28 -1.17
C LYS A 91 -8.34 8.96 0.18
N VAL A 92 -7.25 9.71 0.32
CA VAL A 92 -6.94 10.44 1.55
C VAL A 92 -8.03 11.46 1.86
N GLN A 93 -8.46 12.23 0.87
CA GLN A 93 -9.54 13.21 1.02
C GLN A 93 -10.86 12.55 1.45
N PHE A 94 -11.20 11.40 0.86
CA PHE A 94 -12.41 10.67 1.22
C PHE A 94 -12.36 10.09 2.65
N LEU A 95 -11.20 9.58 3.09
CA LEU A 95 -11.03 9.11 4.47
C LEU A 95 -11.22 10.27 5.48
N ASN A 96 -10.67 11.45 5.17
CA ASN A 96 -10.86 12.64 6.00
C ASN A 96 -12.33 13.04 6.05
N PHE A 97 -12.99 13.14 4.90
CA PHE A 97 -14.42 13.46 4.82
C PHE A 97 -15.29 12.47 5.62
N LEU A 98 -15.06 11.16 5.48
CA LEU A 98 -15.79 10.16 6.24
C LEU A 98 -15.56 10.27 7.75
N SER A 99 -14.33 10.58 8.17
CA SER A 99 -14.00 10.78 9.59
C SER A 99 -14.71 11.99 10.20
N GLU A 100 -14.99 13.03 9.39
CA GLU A 100 -15.74 14.21 9.83
C GLU A 100 -17.26 13.99 9.85
N LYS A 101 -17.77 13.09 8.99
CA LYS A 101 -19.22 12.92 8.78
C LYS A 101 -19.80 11.67 9.43
N THR A 102 -18.97 10.76 9.92
CA THR A 102 -19.43 9.47 10.47
C THR A 102 -18.65 9.11 11.74
N THR A 103 -19.24 8.27 12.58
CA THR A 103 -18.58 7.65 13.74
C THR A 103 -18.01 6.26 13.43
N ILE A 104 -18.11 5.82 12.17
CA ILE A 104 -17.58 4.53 11.74
C ILE A 104 -16.05 4.57 11.92
N PRO A 105 -15.41 3.52 12.44
CA PRO A 105 -13.96 3.47 12.53
C PRO A 105 -13.30 3.59 11.16
N ILE A 106 -12.54 4.67 10.94
CA ILE A 106 -11.82 4.94 9.69
C ILE A 106 -10.31 4.81 9.95
N PRO A 107 -9.52 4.26 9.00
CA PRO A 107 -8.06 4.28 9.10
C PRO A 107 -7.51 5.71 9.18
N ARG A 108 -6.57 5.95 10.12
CA ARG A 108 -5.83 7.21 10.22
C ARG A 108 -4.66 7.22 9.22
N VAL A 109 -4.62 8.24 8.37
CA VAL A 109 -3.49 8.46 7.46
C VAL A 109 -2.35 9.13 8.24
N VAL A 110 -1.14 8.60 8.07
CA VAL A 110 0.10 9.18 8.60
C VAL A 110 0.87 9.81 7.43
N SER A 111 1.37 11.02 7.64
CA SER A 111 2.10 11.82 6.64
C SER A 111 3.58 11.91 6.97
#